data_AF-A0A7G1QA18-F1
#
_entry.id   AF-A0A7G1QA18-F1
#
_cell.length_a   1.000
_cell.length_b   1.000
_cell.length_c   1.000
_cell.angle_alpha   90.00
_cell.angle_beta   90.00
_cell.angle_gamma   90.00
#
_symmetry.space_group_name_H-M   'P 1'
#
loop_
_entity.id
_entity.type
_entity.pdbx_description
1 polymer ?
#
loop_
_entity_poly.entity_id
_entity_poly.type
_entity_poly.pdbx_seq_one_letter_code
_entity_poly.pdbx_strand_id
1 'polypeptide(L)' 'MKKYGIYITLPSNSTMRAAHLLGENWDSYHWYYTIEDRDKAFEEMRFHLPYYQNRDNPNLIIKKVEQ' A
#
# COMPACT_ATOMS: atom_id res chain seq x y z
N MET A 1 -13.25 14.91 10.33
CA MET A 1 -11.92 14.33 10.61
C MET A 1 -11.79 13.03 9.84
N LYS A 2 -10.64 12.76 9.22
CA LYS A 2 -10.38 11.48 8.55
C LYS A 2 -10.05 10.45 9.63
N LYS A 3 -10.81 9.35 9.72
CA LYS A 3 -10.67 8.33 10.77
C LYS A 3 -10.20 6.98 10.25
N TYR A 4 -10.32 6.76 8.95
CA TYR A 4 -10.00 5.49 8.32
C TYR A 4 -8.78 5.68 7.43
N GLY A 5 -7.78 4.83 7.59
CA GLY A 5 -6.53 4.93 6.86
C GLY A 5 -6.08 3.60 6.27
N ILE A 6 -5.15 3.70 5.32
CA ILE A 6 -4.40 2.58 4.77
C ILE A 6 -2.92 2.91 4.94
N TYR A 7 -2.21 2.04 5.65
CA TYR A 7 -0.77 2.05 5.79
C TYR A 7 -0.16 1.17 4.70
N ILE A 8 0.84 1.69 4.01
CA ILE A 8 1.54 1.03 2.90
C ILE A 8 3.02 1.05 3.22
N THR A 9 3.67 -0.12 3.14
CA THR A 9 5.12 -0.22 3.31
C THR A 9 5.71 -1.29 2.41
N LEU A 10 7.03 -1.31 2.32
CA LEU A 10 7.79 -2.30 1.57
C LEU A 10 8.12 -3.51 2.45
N PRO A 11 8.08 -4.74 1.91
CA PRO A 11 8.61 -5.91 2.59
C PRO A 11 10.11 -5.78 2.72
N SER A 12 10.65 -6.44 3.75
CA SER A 12 12.07 -6.40 4.09
C SER A 12 12.99 -6.86 2.95
N ASN A 13 12.51 -7.75 2.07
CA ASN A 13 13.28 -8.24 0.91
C ASN A 13 13.14 -7.38 -0.35
N SER A 14 12.37 -6.29 -0.33
CA SER A 14 12.08 -5.51 -1.54
C SER A 14 13.34 -4.79 -2.01
N THR A 15 13.63 -4.91 -3.30
CA THR A 15 14.70 -4.14 -3.97
C THR A 15 14.46 -2.64 -3.87
N MET A 16 13.19 -2.20 -3.77
CA MET A 16 12.79 -0.80 -3.62
C MET A 16 13.29 -0.17 -2.31
N ARG A 17 13.68 -0.98 -1.31
CA ARG A 17 14.30 -0.48 -0.06
C ARG A 17 15.73 0.03 -0.24
N ALA A 18 16.35 -0.17 -1.41
CA ALA A 18 17.68 0.34 -1.67
C ALA A 18 17.77 1.85 -1.42
N ALA A 19 18.88 2.31 -0.83
CA ALA A 19 19.05 3.69 -0.39
C ALA A 19 18.94 4.74 -1.52
N HIS A 20 19.17 4.34 -2.77
CA HIS A 20 19.05 5.18 -3.96
C HIS A 20 17.64 5.17 -4.59
N LEU A 21 16.69 4.45 -3.99
CA LEU A 21 15.30 4.34 -4.43
C LEU A 21 14.37 5.00 -3.40
N LEU A 22 13.51 4.22 -2.72
CA LEU A 22 12.59 4.72 -1.70
C LEU A 22 13.22 4.72 -0.31
N GLY A 23 14.25 3.89 -0.12
CA GLY A 23 14.94 3.75 1.15
C GLY A 23 14.28 2.75 2.11
N GLU A 24 15.02 2.47 3.18
CA GLU A 24 14.75 1.36 4.09
C GLU A 24 13.52 1.54 4.98
N ASN A 25 13.15 2.79 5.23
CA ASN A 25 12.06 3.19 6.12
C ASN A 25 10.94 3.88 5.35
N TRP A 26 10.75 3.51 4.08
CA TRP A 26 9.66 4.08 3.31
C TRP A 26 8.32 3.51 3.79
N ASP A 27 7.43 4.42 4.11
CA ASP A 27 6.04 4.14 4.38
C ASP A 27 5.15 5.27 3.85
N SER A 28 3.89 4.95 3.60
CA SER A 28 2.89 5.89 3.13
C SER A 28 1.56 5.65 3.82
N TYR A 29 0.84 6.73 4.08
CA TYR A 29 -0.49 6.73 4.69
C TYR A 29 -1.50 7.39 3.78
N HIS A 30 -2.59 6.69 3.50
CA HIS A 30 -3.75 7.22 2.80
C HIS A 30 -4.93 7.31 3.76
N TRP A 31 -5.44 8.52 4.00
CA TRP A 31 -6.54 8.77 4.94
C TRP A 31 -7.84 9.15 4.23
N TYR A 32 -8.94 8.56 4.71
CA TYR A 32 -10.29 8.62 4.18
C TYR A 32 -11.29 9.07 5.26
N TYR A 33 -12.41 9.63 4.81
CA TYR A 33 -13.49 10.07 5.69
C TYR A 33 -14.47 8.95 6.02
N THR A 34 -14.70 8.03 5.08
CA THR A 34 -15.63 6.91 5.22
C THR A 34 -14.88 5.58 5.21
N ILE A 35 -15.50 4.55 5.78
CA ILE A 35 -15.00 3.18 5.73
C ILE A 35 -15.11 2.60 4.32
N GLU A 36 -16.17 2.97 3.59
CA GLU A 36 -16.45 2.52 2.22
C GLU A 36 -15.37 3.00 1.23
N ASP A 37 -14.96 4.27 1.32
CA ASP A 37 -13.86 4.79 0.50
C ASP A 37 -12.53 4.09 0.82
N ARG A 38 -12.27 3.82 2.11
CA ARG A 38 -11.07 3.08 2.53
C ARG A 38 -11.09 1.65 2.00
N ASP A 39 -12.22 0.96 2.09
CA ASP A 39 -12.32 -0.43 1.65
C ASP A 39 -12.24 -0.57 0.14
N LYS A 40 -12.91 0.31 -0.60
CA LYS A 40 -12.80 0.37 -2.05
C LYS A 40 -11.36 0.61 -2.48
N ALA A 41 -10.69 1.61 -1.91
CA ALA A 41 -9.29 1.88 -2.22
C ALA A 41 -8.36 0.73 -1.82
N PHE A 42 -8.62 0.06 -0.69
CA PHE A 42 -7.86 -1.11 -0.27
C PHE A 42 -8.01 -2.28 -1.24
N GLU A 43 -9.22 -2.54 -1.73
CA GLU A 43 -9.47 -3.59 -2.73
C GLU A 43 -8.82 -3.24 -4.07
N GLU A 44 -8.93 -1.98 -4.52
CA GLU A 44 -8.25 -1.51 -5.74
C GLU A 44 -6.72 -1.64 -5.63
N MET A 45 -6.13 -1.32 -4.47
CA MET A 45 -4.68 -1.50 -4.22
C MET A 45 -4.25 -2.97 -4.17
N ARG A 46 -5.16 -3.87 -3.76
CA ARG A 46 -4.92 -5.31 -3.76
C ARG A 46 -5.14 -5.94 -5.13
N PHE A 47 -5.95 -5.30 -5.97
CA PHE A 47 -6.31 -5.83 -7.28
C PHE A 47 -5.15 -5.67 -8.25
N HIS A 48 -4.64 -6.80 -8.73
CA HIS A 48 -3.64 -6.81 -9.78
C HIS A 48 -4.32 -6.56 -11.13
N LEU A 49 -3.83 -5.57 -11.88
CA LEU A 49 -4.28 -5.35 -13.26
C LEU A 49 -4.18 -6.65 -14.04
N PRO A 50 -5.21 -7.04 -14.81
CA PRO A 50 -5.29 -8.36 -15.44
C PRO A 50 -4.17 -8.65 -16.46
N TYR A 51 -3.45 -7.61 -16.89
CA TYR A 51 -2.33 -7.71 -17.84
C TYR A 51 -0.95 -7.72 -17.18
N TYR A 52 -0.88 -7.60 -15.85
CA TYR A 52 0.38 -7.64 -15.12
C TYR A 52 0.85 -9.08 -14.94
N GLN A 53 2.14 -9.35 -15.18
CA GLN A 53 2.68 -10.68 -14.98
C GLN A 53 2.72 -10.98 -13.47
N ASN A 54 2.34 -12.18 -13.06
CA ASN A 54 2.27 -12.58 -11.63
C ASN A 54 3.60 -12.37 -10.85
N ARG A 55 4.73 -12.17 -11.53
CA ARG A 55 6.04 -11.91 -10.93
C ARG A 55 6.41 -10.44 -10.82
N ASP A 56 5.74 -9.56 -11.57
CA ASP A 56 5.94 -8.13 -11.48
C ASP A 56 5.23 -7.51 -10.28
N ASN A 57 4.43 -8.29 -9.56
CA ASN A 57 3.69 -7.84 -8.39
C ASN A 57 4.58 -6.99 -7.47
N PRO A 58 4.30 -5.67 -7.34
CA PRO A 58 4.95 -4.89 -6.32
C PRO A 58 4.48 -5.50 -5.01
N ASN A 59 5.34 -6.29 -4.37
CA ASN A 59 5.05 -6.88 -3.08
C ASN A 59 4.98 -5.70 -2.11
N LEU A 60 3.81 -5.08 -1.98
CA LEU A 60 3.55 -4.00 -1.02
C LEU A 60 2.81 -4.63 0.15
N ILE A 61 3.22 -4.26 1.36
CA ILE A 61 2.50 -4.63 2.57
C ILE A 61 1.51 -3.51 2.84
N ILE A 62 0.23 -3.78 2.57
CA ILE A 62 -0.87 -2.86 2.86
C ILE A 62 -1.63 -3.30 4.12
N LYS A 63 -1.98 -2.36 4.99
CA LYS A 63 -2.74 -2.60 6.23
C LYS A 63 -3.79 -1.52 6.42
N LYS A 64 -4.99 -1.92 6.86
CA LYS A 64 -6.05 -0.98 7.26
C LYS A 64 -5.72 -0.46 8.66
N VAL A 65 -5.78 0.86 8.84
CA VAL A 65 -5.51 1.54 10.11
C VAL A 65 -6.66 2.49 10.43
N GLU A 66 -6.86 2.78 11.70
CA GLU A 66 -7.95 3.64 12.18
C GLU A 66 -7.40 4.60 13.24
N GLN A 67 -7.96 5.80 13.32
CA GLN A 67 -7.56 6.87 14.25
C GLN A 67 -8.67 7.21 15.24
#